data_AF-Q89W30-F1
#
_entry.id   AF-Q89W30-F1
#
_cell.length_a   1.000
_cell.length_b   1.000
_cell.length_c   1.000
_cell.angle_alpha   90.00
_cell.angle_beta   90.00
_cell.angle_gamma   90.00
#
_symmetry.space_group_name_H-M   'P 1'
#
loop_
_entity.id
_entity.type
_entity.pdbx_description
1 polymer ?
#
loop_
_entity_poly.entity_id
_entity_poly.type
_entity_poly.pdbx_seq_one_letter_code
_entity_poly.pdbx_strand_id
1 'polypeptide(L)'
;MPPQPLSRVRSSAKVFASPEAIQRRPKLAPFVAEIIVRWADIEANVGSILAFLLAAEAGPTIAMLQTVRSASAQMDMIVSAGKIKLIDPELEMFEAVVRLARSAARKRNNVAHHIWAFCDELPDALLLVEPVAYLDIFVAVSEANLDPKFETLNKSRFEPDNSRILVYRQSDFVEIIEELKSIARCTTFLINYLHPEHPSRDQMYSLLWNEPLIESAVKAVRKSRPSVPEPE
;
A
#
# COMPACT_ATOMS: atom_id res chain seq x y z
N MET A 1 7.91 7.79 11.69
CA MET A 1 8.54 8.65 10.66
C MET A 1 8.67 7.80 9.40
N PRO A 2 8.45 8.34 8.20
CA PRO A 2 8.54 7.53 6.99
C PRO A 2 9.98 6.98 6.81
N PRO A 3 10.13 5.76 6.26
CA PRO A 3 11.42 5.20 5.88
C PRO A 3 12.23 6.22 5.06
N GLN A 4 13.51 6.36 5.40
CA GLN A 4 14.41 7.30 4.73
C GLN A 4 15.20 6.59 3.64
N PRO A 5 15.54 7.28 2.53
CA PRO A 5 16.42 6.73 1.52
C PRO A 5 17.83 6.50 2.09
N LEU A 6 18.50 5.44 1.62
CA LEU A 6 19.84 5.07 2.06
C LEU A 6 20.85 6.21 1.82
N SER A 7 20.69 6.97 0.73
CA SER A 7 21.51 8.16 0.44
C SER A 7 21.54 9.19 1.57
N ARG A 8 20.48 9.27 2.40
CA ARG A 8 20.42 10.16 3.58
C ARG A 8 20.91 9.49 4.86
N VAL A 9 20.83 8.17 4.96
CA VAL A 9 21.19 7.41 6.17
C VAL A 9 22.67 7.04 6.14
N ARG A 10 23.14 6.46 5.04
CA ARG A 10 24.52 6.02 4.76
C ARG A 10 24.76 6.00 3.24
N SER A 11 25.21 7.13 2.68
CA SER A 11 25.33 7.31 1.22
C SER A 11 26.37 6.42 0.53
N SER A 12 27.36 5.91 1.25
CA SER A 12 28.42 5.04 0.75
C SER A 12 28.29 3.58 1.20
N ALA A 13 27.14 3.21 1.79
CA ALA A 13 26.92 1.87 2.31
C ALA A 13 26.92 0.84 1.19
N LYS A 14 27.63 -0.27 1.41
CA LYS A 14 27.59 -1.41 0.49
C LYS A 14 26.30 -2.21 0.69
N VAL A 15 25.51 -2.32 -0.37
CA VAL A 15 24.20 -3.00 -0.36
C VAL A 15 24.30 -4.37 -1.01
N PHE A 16 23.73 -5.37 -0.35
CA PHE A 16 23.63 -6.73 -0.85
C PHE A 16 22.16 -7.09 -1.06
N ALA A 17 21.71 -7.04 -2.32
CA ALA A 17 20.36 -7.45 -2.71
C ALA A 17 20.29 -8.98 -2.79
N SER A 18 19.46 -9.60 -1.94
CA SER A 18 19.42 -11.05 -1.84
C SER A 18 18.19 -11.50 -1.02
N PRO A 19 17.53 -12.61 -1.40
CA PRO A 19 16.44 -13.18 -0.59
C PRO A 19 16.84 -13.52 0.85
N GLU A 20 18.12 -13.82 1.07
CA GLU A 20 18.72 -14.07 2.39
C GLU A 20 18.72 -12.82 3.29
N ALA A 21 18.43 -11.62 2.78
CA ALA A 21 18.32 -10.39 3.58
C ALA A 21 17.41 -10.56 4.82
N ILE A 22 16.30 -11.29 4.67
CA ILE A 22 15.39 -11.55 5.81
C ILE A 22 15.99 -12.54 6.82
N GLN A 23 16.78 -13.50 6.36
CA GLN A 23 17.51 -14.45 7.22
C GLN A 23 18.63 -13.72 7.98
N ARG A 24 19.23 -12.70 7.37
CA ARG A 24 20.20 -11.79 8.00
C ARG A 24 19.55 -10.79 8.95
N ARG A 25 18.22 -10.59 8.88
CA ARG A 25 17.42 -9.70 9.73
C ARG A 25 16.22 -10.45 10.35
N PRO A 26 16.44 -11.56 11.06
CA PRO A 26 15.36 -12.48 11.44
C PRO A 26 14.34 -11.83 12.38
N LYS A 27 14.76 -10.84 13.18
CA LYS A 27 13.87 -10.07 14.06
C LYS A 27 12.83 -9.25 13.29
N LEU A 28 13.06 -8.93 12.02
CA LEU A 28 12.15 -8.14 11.18
C LEU A 28 11.12 -9.01 10.44
N ALA A 29 11.36 -10.32 10.31
CA ALA A 29 10.51 -11.24 9.57
C ALA A 29 9.05 -11.30 10.07
N PRO A 30 8.76 -11.35 11.39
CA PRO A 30 7.38 -11.39 11.88
C PRO A 30 6.58 -10.15 11.46
N PHE A 31 7.20 -8.97 11.46
CA PHE A 31 6.52 -7.73 11.08
C PHE A 31 6.18 -7.71 9.59
N VAL A 32 7.07 -8.22 8.74
CA VAL A 32 6.80 -8.38 7.30
C VAL A 32 5.62 -9.32 7.08
N ALA A 33 5.62 -10.49 7.73
CA ALA A 33 4.51 -11.44 7.63
C ALA A 33 3.18 -10.84 8.11
N GLU A 34 3.19 -10.12 9.22
CA GLU A 34 1.99 -9.45 9.76
C GLU A 34 1.44 -8.40 8.79
N ILE A 35 2.29 -7.61 8.13
CA ILE A 35 1.86 -6.66 7.10
C ILE A 35 1.14 -7.36 5.95
N ILE A 36 1.66 -8.49 5.47
CA ILE A 36 1.06 -9.26 4.38
C ILE A 36 -0.31 -9.82 4.80
N VAL A 37 -0.41 -10.41 5.99
CA VAL A 37 -1.67 -10.99 6.50
C VAL A 37 -2.72 -9.88 6.72
N ARG A 38 -2.36 -8.76 7.35
CA ARG A 38 -3.29 -7.64 7.55
C ARG A 38 -3.78 -7.01 6.27
N TRP A 39 -2.93 -6.97 5.24
CA TRP A 39 -3.36 -6.54 3.92
C TRP A 39 -4.41 -7.50 3.34
N ALA A 40 -4.22 -8.82 3.47
CA ALA A 40 -5.20 -9.79 2.98
C ALA A 40 -6.57 -9.59 3.64
N ASP A 41 -6.61 -9.30 4.95
CA ASP A 41 -7.85 -8.98 5.65
C ASP A 41 -8.53 -7.71 5.09
N ILE A 42 -7.74 -6.64 4.85
CA ILE A 42 -8.26 -5.39 4.27
C ILE A 42 -8.80 -5.63 2.86
N GLU A 43 -8.08 -6.40 2.04
CA GLU A 43 -8.47 -6.75 0.67
C GLU A 43 -9.77 -7.56 0.65
N ALA A 44 -9.90 -8.54 1.55
CA ALA A 44 -11.14 -9.30 1.73
C ALA A 44 -12.31 -8.39 2.13
N ASN A 45 -12.12 -7.51 3.11
CA ASN A 45 -13.15 -6.56 3.54
C ASN A 45 -13.58 -5.62 2.40
N VAL A 46 -12.63 -5.15 1.60
CA VAL A 46 -12.92 -4.31 0.44
C VAL A 46 -13.72 -5.08 -0.62
N GLY A 47 -13.41 -6.36 -0.85
CA GLY A 47 -14.22 -7.25 -1.66
C GLY A 47 -15.64 -7.42 -1.11
N SER A 48 -15.79 -7.56 0.21
CA SER A 48 -17.09 -7.63 0.87
C SER A 48 -17.91 -6.36 0.67
N ILE A 49 -17.30 -5.17 0.79
CA ILE A 49 -17.98 -3.90 0.51
C ILE A 49 -18.57 -3.91 -0.90
N LEU A 50 -17.82 -4.35 -1.91
CA LEU A 50 -18.34 -4.46 -3.28
C LEU A 50 -19.52 -5.43 -3.37
N ALA A 51 -19.41 -6.61 -2.75
CA ALA A 51 -20.47 -7.60 -2.74
C ALA A 51 -21.77 -7.02 -2.15
N PHE A 52 -21.67 -6.26 -1.05
CA PHE A 52 -22.81 -5.57 -0.44
C PHE A 52 -23.45 -4.53 -1.37
N LEU A 53 -22.64 -3.70 -2.04
CA LEU A 53 -23.15 -2.67 -2.94
C LEU A 53 -23.93 -3.22 -4.14
N LEU A 54 -23.65 -4.47 -4.52
CA LEU A 54 -24.22 -5.10 -5.71
C LEU A 54 -25.35 -6.10 -5.42
N ALA A 55 -25.52 -6.50 -4.17
CA ALA A 55 -26.59 -7.38 -3.69
C ALA A 55 -26.79 -8.63 -4.59
N ALA A 56 -27.88 -8.69 -5.36
CA ALA A 56 -28.22 -9.83 -6.21
C ALA A 56 -27.14 -10.18 -7.27
N GLU A 57 -26.30 -9.21 -7.65
CA GLU A 57 -25.22 -9.38 -8.65
C GLU A 57 -23.84 -9.64 -8.01
N ALA A 58 -23.78 -9.92 -6.71
CA ALA A 58 -22.53 -10.08 -5.97
C ALA A 58 -21.67 -11.23 -6.52
N GLY A 59 -22.24 -12.40 -6.77
CA GLY A 59 -21.51 -13.59 -7.22
C GLY A 59 -20.76 -13.39 -8.54
N PRO A 60 -21.46 -13.07 -9.64
CA PRO A 60 -20.82 -12.79 -10.93
C PRO A 60 -19.81 -11.64 -10.86
N THR A 61 -20.10 -10.57 -10.12
CA THR A 61 -19.21 -9.41 -10.07
C THR A 61 -17.94 -9.68 -9.27
N ILE A 62 -18.01 -10.45 -8.18
CA ILE A 62 -16.82 -10.89 -7.45
C ILE A 62 -15.96 -11.81 -8.31
N ALA A 63 -16.56 -12.71 -9.08
CA ALA A 63 -15.81 -13.54 -10.03
C ALA A 63 -15.07 -12.68 -11.08
N MET A 64 -15.72 -11.64 -11.62
CA MET A 64 -15.07 -10.67 -12.51
C MET A 64 -13.94 -9.91 -11.81
N LEU A 65 -14.17 -9.40 -10.60
CA LEU A 65 -13.15 -8.67 -9.84
C LEU A 65 -11.90 -9.54 -9.58
N GLN A 66 -12.09 -10.82 -9.28
CA GLN A 66 -10.99 -11.77 -9.07
C GLN A 66 -10.11 -12.01 -10.30
N THR A 67 -10.63 -11.76 -11.51
CA THR A 67 -9.79 -11.81 -12.73
C THR A 67 -8.83 -10.62 -12.83
N VAL A 68 -9.11 -9.53 -12.12
CA VAL A 68 -8.29 -8.32 -12.11
C VAL A 68 -7.16 -8.51 -11.11
N ARG A 69 -5.92 -8.65 -11.61
CA ARG A 69 -4.74 -8.91 -10.77
C ARG A 69 -4.22 -7.69 -10.01
N SER A 70 -4.54 -6.49 -10.48
CA SER A 70 -4.06 -5.25 -9.85
C SER A 70 -5.02 -4.79 -8.76
N ALA A 71 -4.51 -4.70 -7.52
CA ALA A 71 -5.27 -4.14 -6.41
C ALA A 71 -5.76 -2.69 -6.69
N SER A 72 -5.00 -1.88 -7.42
CA SER A 72 -5.45 -0.53 -7.77
C SER A 72 -6.63 -0.55 -8.73
N ALA A 73 -6.59 -1.44 -9.72
CA ALA A 73 -7.68 -1.59 -10.68
C ALA A 73 -8.94 -2.18 -10.03
N GLN A 74 -8.79 -3.15 -9.13
CA GLN A 74 -9.89 -3.63 -8.29
C GLN A 74 -10.53 -2.47 -7.50
N MET A 75 -9.71 -1.64 -6.85
CA MET A 75 -10.21 -0.47 -6.11
C MET A 75 -10.90 0.56 -7.03
N ASP A 76 -10.46 0.74 -8.27
CA ASP A 76 -11.10 1.65 -9.23
C ASP A 76 -12.50 1.15 -9.63
N MET A 77 -12.66 -0.16 -9.83
CA MET A 77 -13.96 -0.79 -10.07
C MET A 77 -14.89 -0.60 -8.88
N ILE A 78 -14.37 -0.79 -7.66
CA ILE A 78 -15.14 -0.65 -6.42
C ILE A 78 -15.63 0.78 -6.22
N VAL A 79 -14.74 1.76 -6.40
CA VAL A 79 -15.12 3.19 -6.32
C VAL A 79 -16.21 3.52 -7.35
N SER A 80 -16.10 3.00 -8.57
CA SER A 80 -17.07 3.24 -9.63
C SER A 80 -18.45 2.67 -9.27
N ALA A 81 -18.51 1.46 -8.72
CA ALA A 81 -19.75 0.87 -8.24
C ALA A 81 -20.36 1.68 -7.08
N GLY A 82 -19.53 2.09 -6.11
CA GLY A 82 -19.97 2.90 -4.97
C GLY A 82 -20.59 4.23 -5.38
N LYS A 83 -19.99 4.94 -6.34
CA LYS A 83 -20.52 6.21 -6.88
C LYS A 83 -21.90 6.10 -7.53
N ILE A 84 -22.28 4.91 -8.01
CA ILE A 84 -23.59 4.65 -8.62
C ILE A 84 -24.62 4.28 -7.55
N LYS A 85 -24.19 3.59 -6.49
CA LYS A 85 -25.06 2.97 -5.49
C LYS A 85 -25.28 3.79 -4.23
N LEU A 86 -24.32 4.64 -3.88
CA LEU A 86 -24.32 5.41 -2.64
C LEU A 86 -24.57 6.90 -2.92
N ILE A 87 -25.26 7.53 -1.97
CA ILE A 87 -25.41 8.98 -1.86
C ILE A 87 -24.76 9.46 -0.57
N ASP A 88 -24.57 10.76 -0.42
CA ASP A 88 -24.06 11.29 0.86
C ASP A 88 -25.09 11.08 1.99
N PRO A 89 -24.65 10.80 3.23
CA PRO A 89 -23.26 10.78 3.70
C PRO A 89 -22.50 9.46 3.49
N GLU A 90 -23.15 8.41 2.97
CA GLU A 90 -22.54 7.09 2.79
C GLU A 90 -21.42 7.10 1.75
N LEU A 91 -21.64 7.79 0.63
CA LEU A 91 -20.66 7.90 -0.44
C LEU A 91 -19.36 8.55 0.04
N GLU A 92 -19.45 9.63 0.83
CA GLU A 92 -18.28 10.30 1.40
C GLU A 92 -17.47 9.37 2.30
N MET A 93 -18.15 8.66 3.21
CA MET A 93 -17.50 7.74 4.12
C MET A 93 -16.87 6.55 3.38
N PHE A 94 -17.58 6.02 2.39
CA PHE A 94 -17.07 4.98 1.51
C PHE A 94 -15.80 5.42 0.76
N GLU A 95 -15.81 6.59 0.13
CA GLU A 95 -14.64 7.12 -0.59
C GLU A 95 -13.45 7.34 0.35
N ALA A 96 -13.71 7.81 1.57
CA ALA A 96 -12.67 8.00 2.60
C ALA A 96 -12.02 6.67 3.00
N VAL A 97 -12.80 5.63 3.28
CA VAL A 97 -12.28 4.31 3.66
C VAL A 97 -11.55 3.63 2.50
N VAL A 98 -12.08 3.72 1.27
CA VAL A 98 -11.38 3.16 0.10
C VAL A 98 -10.06 3.88 -0.16
N ARG A 99 -10.01 5.20 0.06
CA ARG A 99 -8.75 5.96 0.00
C ARG A 99 -7.73 5.45 1.03
N LEU A 100 -8.16 5.13 2.24
CA LEU A 100 -7.31 4.52 3.27
C LEU A 100 -6.82 3.14 2.82
N ALA A 101 -7.71 2.27 2.30
CA ALA A 101 -7.33 0.97 1.77
C ALA A 101 -6.29 1.06 0.64
N ARG A 102 -6.38 2.06 -0.25
CA ARG A 102 -5.33 2.33 -1.25
C ARG A 102 -3.99 2.74 -0.62
N SER A 103 -4.01 3.48 0.48
CA SER A 103 -2.80 3.81 1.23
C SER A 103 -2.14 2.54 1.78
N ALA A 104 -2.93 1.65 2.37
CA ALA A 104 -2.48 0.34 2.85
C ALA A 104 -1.84 -0.49 1.72
N ALA A 105 -2.48 -0.55 0.54
CA ALA A 105 -1.98 -1.27 -0.62
C ALA A 105 -0.57 -0.80 -1.02
N ARG A 106 -0.35 0.52 -1.07
CA ARG A 106 0.95 1.11 -1.42
C ARG A 106 2.04 0.74 -0.41
N LYS A 107 1.73 0.80 0.89
CA LYS A 107 2.68 0.44 1.95
C LYS A 107 3.08 -1.03 1.90
N ARG A 108 2.09 -1.91 1.70
CA ARG A 108 2.32 -3.34 1.50
C ARG A 108 3.13 -3.61 0.22
N ASN A 109 2.89 -2.87 -0.87
CA ASN A 109 3.61 -3.07 -2.13
C ASN A 109 5.11 -2.87 -1.98
N ASN A 110 5.53 -1.85 -1.23
CA ASN A 110 6.96 -1.65 -0.95
C ASN A 110 7.54 -2.90 -0.28
N VAL A 111 6.88 -3.41 0.76
CA VAL A 111 7.34 -4.59 1.52
C VAL A 111 7.31 -5.87 0.68
N ALA A 112 6.27 -6.08 -0.11
CA ALA A 112 6.03 -7.34 -0.83
C ALA A 112 6.74 -7.43 -2.18
N HIS A 113 7.00 -6.30 -2.85
CA HIS A 113 7.45 -6.27 -4.24
C HIS A 113 8.79 -5.59 -4.45
N HIS A 114 9.35 -4.90 -3.46
CA HIS A 114 10.74 -4.43 -3.56
C HIS A 114 11.71 -5.58 -3.31
N ILE A 115 12.91 -5.43 -3.86
CA ILE A 115 13.98 -6.41 -3.67
C ILE A 115 14.56 -6.18 -2.29
N TRP A 116 14.51 -7.23 -1.47
CA TRP A 116 15.06 -7.19 -0.13
C TRP A 116 16.58 -7.21 -0.20
N ALA A 117 17.18 -6.34 0.59
CA ALA A 117 18.61 -6.18 0.67
C ALA A 117 19.05 -5.94 2.12
N PHE A 118 20.34 -6.08 2.36
CA PHE A 118 20.95 -5.79 3.64
C PHE A 118 22.27 -5.04 3.46
N CYS A 119 22.71 -4.39 4.54
CA CYS A 119 24.00 -3.74 4.64
C CYS A 119 24.58 -4.02 6.03
N ASP A 120 25.83 -4.46 6.11
CA ASP A 120 26.45 -4.82 7.39
C ASP A 120 26.61 -3.63 8.34
N GLU A 121 26.68 -2.41 7.80
CA GLU A 121 26.70 -1.15 8.58
C GLU A 121 25.33 -0.79 9.19
N LEU A 122 24.27 -1.45 8.74
CA LEU A 122 22.88 -1.29 9.22
C LEU A 122 22.31 -2.66 9.66
N PRO A 123 22.82 -3.24 10.77
CA PRO A 123 22.45 -4.58 11.21
C PRO A 123 21.00 -4.68 11.74
N ASP A 124 20.38 -3.54 12.06
CA ASP A 124 19.03 -3.40 12.59
C ASP A 124 17.97 -3.08 11.52
N ALA A 125 18.38 -2.93 10.26
CA ALA A 125 17.49 -2.51 9.18
C ALA A 125 17.36 -3.56 8.06
N LEU A 126 16.18 -3.61 7.46
CA LEU A 126 15.93 -4.24 6.16
C LEU A 126 15.93 -3.15 5.09
N LEU A 127 16.65 -3.37 4.00
CA LEU A 127 16.69 -2.43 2.88
C LEU A 127 15.71 -2.91 1.81
N LEU A 128 14.89 -2.00 1.30
CA LEU A 128 13.94 -2.28 0.22
C LEU A 128 14.36 -1.50 -1.03
N VAL A 129 14.92 -2.21 -2.02
CA VAL A 129 15.38 -1.65 -3.29
C VAL A 129 14.23 -1.64 -4.28
N GLU A 130 13.93 -0.47 -4.86
CA GLU A 130 12.94 -0.39 -5.95
C GLU A 130 13.33 -1.33 -7.11
N PRO A 131 12.41 -2.14 -7.66
CA PRO A 131 12.74 -3.09 -8.72
C PRO A 131 13.42 -2.45 -9.93
N VAL A 132 13.00 -1.24 -10.33
CA VAL A 132 13.61 -0.52 -11.44
C VAL A 132 15.06 -0.13 -11.13
N ALA A 133 15.38 0.30 -9.89
CA ALA A 133 16.76 0.62 -9.50
C ALA A 133 17.70 -0.60 -9.61
N TYR A 134 17.16 -1.80 -9.42
CA TYR A 134 17.90 -3.04 -9.60
C TYR A 134 18.03 -3.45 -11.08
N LEU A 135 16.99 -3.20 -11.89
CA LEU A 135 17.04 -3.44 -13.34
C LEU A 135 18.03 -2.50 -14.05
N ASP A 136 18.19 -1.27 -13.56
CA ASP A 136 19.15 -0.31 -14.10
C ASP A 136 20.59 -0.87 -14.09
N ILE A 137 20.93 -1.72 -13.10
CA ILE A 137 22.23 -2.42 -13.03
C ILE A 137 22.38 -3.39 -14.21
N PHE A 138 21.35 -4.17 -14.53
CA PHE A 138 21.38 -5.11 -15.66
C PHE A 138 21.52 -4.39 -17.00
N VAL A 139 20.84 -3.25 -17.16
CA VAL A 139 20.99 -2.41 -18.35
C VAL A 139 22.43 -1.92 -18.46
N ALA A 140 23.01 -1.38 -17.39
CA ALA A 140 24.39 -0.91 -17.37
C ALA A 140 25.41 -2.03 -17.69
N VAL A 141 25.21 -3.24 -17.16
CA VAL A 141 26.04 -4.42 -17.48
C VAL A 141 25.89 -4.84 -18.93
N SER A 142 24.66 -4.83 -19.47
CA SER A 142 24.42 -5.18 -20.87
C SER A 142 25.08 -4.17 -21.82
N GLU A 143 24.99 -2.88 -21.53
CA GLU A 143 25.69 -1.83 -22.29
C GLU A 143 27.20 -2.02 -22.23
N ALA A 144 27.74 -2.37 -21.05
CA ALA A 144 29.17 -2.61 -20.87
C ALA A 144 29.73 -3.76 -21.73
N ASN A 145 28.94 -4.81 -21.89
CA ASN A 145 29.35 -5.98 -22.67
C ASN A 145 29.30 -5.73 -24.19
N LEU A 146 28.58 -4.70 -24.64
CA LEU A 146 28.42 -4.39 -26.06
C LEU A 146 29.44 -3.38 -26.58
N ASP A 147 30.12 -2.61 -25.71
CA ASP A 147 31.11 -1.62 -26.09
C ASP A 147 32.50 -1.96 -25.50
N PRO A 148 33.49 -2.34 -26.31
CA PRO A 148 34.86 -2.58 -25.84
C PRO A 148 35.54 -1.37 -25.18
N LYS A 149 35.01 -0.15 -25.37
CA LYS A 149 35.52 1.08 -24.74
C LYS A 149 34.90 1.37 -23.37
N PHE A 150 34.01 0.50 -22.88
CA PHE A 150 33.31 0.69 -21.61
C PHE A 150 34.20 0.47 -20.37
N GLU A 151 35.47 0.08 -20.55
CA GLU A 151 36.48 -0.13 -19.49
C GLU A 151 36.70 1.06 -18.54
N THR A 152 36.18 2.26 -18.86
CA THR A 152 36.33 3.46 -18.02
C THR A 152 35.10 3.83 -17.19
N LEU A 153 34.06 2.99 -17.14
CA LEU A 153 32.83 3.38 -16.47
C LEU A 153 32.86 3.28 -14.94
N ASN A 154 32.33 4.36 -14.34
CA ASN A 154 32.27 4.62 -12.92
C ASN A 154 31.60 3.46 -12.17
N LYS A 155 32.28 2.90 -11.17
CA LYS A 155 31.78 1.76 -10.36
C LYS A 155 30.36 1.96 -9.82
N SER A 156 29.95 3.22 -9.62
CA SER A 156 28.61 3.61 -9.18
C SER A 156 27.47 3.17 -10.13
N ARG A 157 27.75 2.83 -11.39
CA ARG A 157 26.71 2.30 -12.32
C ARG A 157 26.36 0.83 -12.09
N PHE A 158 27.20 0.11 -11.34
CA PHE A 158 26.98 -1.30 -11.02
C PHE A 158 26.39 -1.50 -9.61
N GLU A 159 25.99 -0.41 -8.96
CA GLU A 159 25.31 -0.40 -7.68
C GLU A 159 23.94 0.26 -7.85
N PRO A 160 22.90 -0.19 -7.13
CA PRO A 160 21.59 0.45 -7.18
C PRO A 160 21.69 1.88 -6.62
N ASP A 161 20.95 2.82 -7.21
CA ASP A 161 20.90 4.20 -6.71
C ASP A 161 20.40 4.24 -5.26
N ASN A 162 21.28 4.65 -4.33
CA ASN A 162 20.98 4.76 -2.90
C ASN A 162 19.80 5.71 -2.58
N SER A 163 19.39 6.59 -3.51
CA SER A 163 18.17 7.40 -3.37
C SER A 163 16.87 6.58 -3.51
N ARG A 164 16.96 5.41 -4.15
CA ARG A 164 15.86 4.48 -4.46
C ARG A 164 15.86 3.23 -3.59
N ILE A 165 16.64 3.26 -2.51
CA ILE A 165 16.74 2.20 -1.51
C ILE A 165 16.20 2.74 -0.21
N LEU A 166 15.09 2.20 0.27
CA LEU A 166 14.48 2.64 1.53
C LEU A 166 15.02 1.81 2.70
N VAL A 167 15.39 2.49 3.78
CA VAL A 167 15.85 1.87 5.02
C VAL A 167 14.66 1.67 5.95
N TYR A 168 14.27 0.42 6.17
CA TYR A 168 13.19 0.05 7.10
C TYR A 168 13.74 -0.51 8.39
N ARG A 169 13.35 0.10 9.51
CA ARG A 169 13.59 -0.39 10.87
C ARG A 169 12.31 -0.93 11.48
N GLN A 170 12.46 -1.59 12.62
CA GLN A 170 11.33 -2.12 13.40
C GLN A 170 10.23 -1.06 13.62
N SER A 171 10.60 0.16 13.98
CA SER A 171 9.64 1.26 14.20
C SER A 171 8.76 1.53 12.97
N ASP A 172 9.34 1.46 11.78
CA ASP A 172 8.64 1.75 10.53
C ASP A 172 7.61 0.66 10.23
N PHE A 173 7.97 -0.60 10.48
CA PHE A 173 7.02 -1.70 10.34
C PHE A 173 5.89 -1.65 11.37
N VAL A 174 6.21 -1.32 12.63
CA VAL A 174 5.20 -1.15 13.69
C VAL A 174 4.22 -0.04 13.31
N GLU A 175 4.71 1.09 12.80
CA GLU A 175 3.85 2.19 12.34
C GLU A 175 2.92 1.75 11.21
N ILE A 176 3.44 1.01 10.22
CA ILE A 176 2.61 0.44 9.14
C ILE A 176 1.57 -0.52 9.70
N ILE A 177 1.94 -1.39 10.64
CA ILE A 177 1.03 -2.37 11.23
C ILE A 177 -0.11 -1.70 12.00
N GLU A 178 0.18 -0.68 12.82
CA GLU A 178 -0.85 0.05 13.57
C GLU A 178 -1.80 0.81 12.65
N GLU A 179 -1.29 1.35 11.54
CA GLU A 179 -2.15 1.93 10.52
C GLU A 179 -3.01 0.87 9.83
N LEU A 180 -2.45 -0.27 9.43
CA LEU A 180 -3.22 -1.37 8.81
C LEU A 180 -4.31 -1.90 9.77
N LYS A 181 -4.04 -2.01 11.07
CA LYS A 181 -5.05 -2.35 12.09
C LYS A 181 -6.20 -1.36 12.08
N SER A 182 -5.88 -0.07 12.02
CA SER A 182 -6.88 1.00 12.02
C SER A 182 -7.71 1.00 10.74
N ILE A 183 -7.06 0.77 9.59
CA ILE A 183 -7.74 0.65 8.30
C ILE A 183 -8.65 -0.60 8.26
N ALA A 184 -8.21 -1.73 8.81
CA ALA A 184 -9.03 -2.95 8.89
C ALA A 184 -10.28 -2.76 9.76
N ARG A 185 -10.18 -2.02 10.87
CA ARG A 185 -11.35 -1.61 11.66
C ARG A 185 -12.28 -0.72 10.84
N CYS A 186 -11.74 0.30 10.15
CA CYS A 186 -12.53 1.19 9.30
C CYS A 186 -13.27 0.43 8.19
N THR A 187 -12.64 -0.53 7.52
CA THR A 187 -13.32 -1.33 6.49
C THR A 187 -14.43 -2.20 7.09
N THR A 188 -14.21 -2.77 8.27
CA THR A 188 -15.23 -3.55 8.99
C THR A 188 -16.42 -2.69 9.42
N PHE A 189 -16.17 -1.51 10.00
CA PHE A 189 -17.23 -0.59 10.39
C PHE A 189 -18.01 -0.09 9.18
N LEU A 190 -17.33 0.17 8.06
CA LEU A 190 -18.00 0.57 6.82
C LEU A 190 -18.95 -0.51 6.30
N ILE A 191 -18.52 -1.78 6.28
CA ILE A 191 -19.39 -2.90 5.88
C ILE A 191 -20.69 -2.89 6.68
N ASN A 192 -20.57 -2.80 8.01
CA ASN A 192 -21.73 -2.81 8.90
C ASN A 192 -22.57 -1.53 8.79
N TYR A 193 -21.95 -0.38 8.52
CA TYR A 193 -22.64 0.88 8.30
C TYR A 193 -23.45 0.90 6.99
N LEU A 194 -22.89 0.30 5.92
CA LEU A 194 -23.57 0.23 4.62
C LEU A 194 -24.69 -0.80 4.58
N HIS A 195 -24.85 -1.62 5.63
CA HIS A 195 -25.94 -2.59 5.74
C HIS A 195 -27.17 -1.92 6.37
N PRO A 196 -28.27 -1.66 5.62
CA PRO A 196 -29.38 -0.83 6.10
C PRO A 196 -30.05 -1.36 7.38
N GLU A 197 -30.20 -2.68 7.47
CA GLU A 197 -30.86 -3.36 8.60
C GLU A 197 -29.89 -3.71 9.75
N HIS A 198 -28.65 -3.19 9.74
CA HIS A 198 -27.69 -3.54 10.79
C HIS A 198 -28.11 -2.87 12.12
N PRO A 199 -28.30 -3.63 13.22
CA PRO A 199 -28.83 -3.08 14.49
C PRO A 199 -28.01 -1.92 15.08
N SER A 200 -26.72 -1.89 14.76
CA SER A 200 -25.78 -0.86 15.24
C SER A 200 -25.31 0.09 14.13
N ARG A 201 -26.08 0.26 13.03
CA ARG A 201 -25.66 1.07 11.86
C ARG A 201 -25.15 2.47 12.24
N ASP A 202 -25.93 3.22 13.02
CA ASP A 202 -25.56 4.59 13.43
C ASP A 202 -24.35 4.62 14.37
N GLN A 203 -24.20 3.58 15.19
CA GLN A 203 -23.02 3.40 16.03
C GLN A 203 -21.77 3.15 15.16
N MET A 204 -21.87 2.36 14.09
CA MET A 204 -20.76 2.13 13.17
C MET A 204 -20.33 3.40 12.46
N TYR A 205 -21.29 4.24 12.04
CA TYR A 205 -21.00 5.57 11.49
C TYR A 205 -20.25 6.46 12.49
N SER A 206 -20.70 6.45 13.75
CA SER A 206 -20.05 7.21 14.82
C SER A 206 -18.63 6.70 15.10
N LEU A 207 -18.42 5.38 15.11
CA LEU A 207 -17.10 4.77 15.29
C LEU A 207 -16.15 5.13 14.15
N LEU A 208 -16.63 5.15 12.90
CA LEU A 208 -15.84 5.61 11.75
C LEU A 208 -15.39 7.06 11.93
N TRP A 209 -16.29 7.96 12.31
CA TRP A 209 -15.96 9.37 12.52
C TRP A 209 -14.95 9.60 13.64
N ASN A 210 -14.91 8.71 14.63
CA ASN A 210 -13.97 8.79 15.75
C ASN A 210 -12.58 8.22 15.43
N GLU A 211 -12.38 7.58 14.26
CA GLU A 211 -11.06 7.12 13.82
C GLU A 211 -10.27 8.31 13.22
N PRO A 212 -9.09 8.69 13.77
CA PRO A 212 -8.34 9.86 13.32
C PRO A 212 -7.96 9.85 11.83
N LEU A 213 -7.75 8.65 11.27
CA LEU A 213 -7.45 8.47 9.85
C LEU A 213 -8.63 8.85 8.94
N ILE A 214 -9.87 8.66 9.42
CA ILE A 214 -11.08 8.98 8.66
C ILE A 214 -11.23 10.48 8.51
N GLU A 215 -11.01 11.27 9.57
CA GLU A 215 -11.11 12.73 9.49
C GLU A 215 -10.20 13.30 8.39
N SER A 216 -8.95 12.85 8.35
CA SER A 216 -7.97 13.25 7.33
C SER A 216 -8.37 12.78 5.94
N ALA A 217 -8.91 11.57 5.82
CA ALA A 217 -9.36 11.01 4.55
C ALA A 217 -10.59 11.75 4.00
N VAL A 218 -11.59 12.06 4.83
CA VAL A 218 -12.77 12.83 4.45
C VAL A 218 -12.40 14.24 4.00
N LYS A 219 -11.52 14.94 4.72
CA LYS A 219 -11.01 16.25 4.28
C LYS A 219 -10.39 16.18 2.88
N ALA A 220 -9.62 15.12 2.60
CA ALA A 220 -9.01 14.92 1.30
C ALA A 220 -10.04 14.58 0.21
N VAL A 221 -11.07 13.79 0.53
CA VAL A 221 -12.18 13.48 -0.38
C VAL A 221 -12.96 14.74 -0.75
N ARG A 222 -13.39 15.54 0.23
CA ARG A 222 -14.08 16.82 0.03
C ARG A 222 -13.31 17.76 -0.87
N LYS A 223 -11.98 17.87 -0.68
CA LYS A 223 -11.11 18.68 -1.54
C LYS A 223 -11.02 18.19 -2.99
N SER A 224 -11.20 16.89 -3.22
CA SER A 224 -11.09 16.27 -4.54
C SER A 224 -12.42 16.16 -5.31
N ARG A 225 -13.55 16.36 -4.64
CA ARG A 225 -14.86 16.36 -5.31
C ARG A 225 -15.03 17.65 -6.11
N PRO A 226 -15.55 17.59 -7.35
CA PRO A 226 -15.97 18.80 -8.05
C PRO A 226 -17.02 19.52 -7.19
N SER A 227 -16.97 20.84 -7.12
CA SER A 227 -18.07 21.63 -6.57
C SER A 227 -19.34 21.27 -7.35
N VAL A 228 -20.34 20.71 -6.68
CA VAL A 228 -21.65 20.48 -7.27
C VAL A 228 -22.19 21.86 -7.66
N PRO A 229 -22.53 22.12 -8.95
CA PRO A 229 -23.22 23.35 -9.31
C PRO A 229 -24.53 23.39 -8.51
N GLU A 230 -24.84 24.52 -7.87
CA GLU A 230 -26.15 24.70 -7.28
C GLU A 230 -27.21 24.45 -8.36
N PRO A 231 -28.26 23.66 -8.08
CA PRO A 231 -29.34 23.48 -9.04
C PRO A 231 -29.99 24.84 -9.30
N GLU A 232 -30.06 25.22 -10.58
CA GLU A 232 -30.87 26.35 -11.08
C GLU A 232 -32.38 26.15 -10.82
#